data_AF-A0A969KPI8-F1
#
_entry.id   AF-A0A969KPI8-F1
#
_cell.length_a   1.000
_cell.length_b   1.000
_cell.length_c   1.000
_cell.angle_alpha   90.00
_cell.angle_beta   90.00
_cell.angle_gamma   90.00
#
_symmetry.space_group_name_H-M   'P 1'
#
loop_
_entity.id
_entity.type
_entity.pdbx_description
1 polymer ?
#
loop_
_entity_poly.entity_id
_entity_poly.type
_entity_poly.pdbx_seq_one_letter_code
_entity_poly.pdbx_strand_id
1 'polypeptide(L)'
;WVLWAITRAYPDKLNLVLEEEKSHPSQPEQSHGIFGNRYVTLILLLVVLITVTHFFLDNIFYGLAQLRFKEKEELASFIGLFTALVGLVTLLCQVGLSSHLLTRFGVRAGILVLPVVIGAVLLLLAMTNFTVGPVILAFGLAATAKLLDYSLRDSVNRSSLQTLYQPFSAARRAHTIATMDGVVEPLAAGLAGLTLLMLDNYFGLAPTQLALPALVVVIGWLWVASDVGKRYPAMLVAALRTRRLGQADLSLSEPSSLAAVTQAIHDPNPAVALYALNLLQTADRAAMTQLGPALFAHPASEVRLAGIAQIEASATNTPQMHVLLAGLVEGDADLDVRGAALRALAVLYPEDAEELAPKYLHSGAWSMRRGAFDRDALEWP
;
A
#
# COMPACT_ATOMS: atom_id res chain seq x y z
N TRP A 1 -2.03 26.31 22.13
CA TRP A 1 -3.15 26.45 23.10
C TRP A 1 -3.88 25.13 23.34
N VAL A 2 -4.46 24.46 22.33
CA VAL A 2 -5.18 23.19 22.52
C VAL A 2 -4.27 22.05 22.99
N LEU A 3 -3.10 21.86 22.37
CA LEU A 3 -2.09 20.87 22.81
C LEU A 3 -1.63 21.11 24.26
N TRP A 4 -1.39 22.38 24.63
CA TRP A 4 -1.00 22.78 25.98
C TRP A 4 -2.12 22.54 27.01
N ALA A 5 -3.38 22.77 26.63
CA ALA A 5 -4.54 22.50 27.47
C ALA A 5 -4.74 20.99 27.68
N ILE A 6 -4.56 20.17 26.64
CA ILE A 6 -4.68 18.71 26.71
C ILE A 6 -3.58 18.11 27.59
N THR A 7 -2.33 18.54 27.43
CA THR A 7 -1.19 18.05 28.23
C THR A 7 -1.34 18.36 29.72
N ARG A 8 -2.06 19.43 30.06
CA ARG A 8 -2.27 19.85 31.44
C ARG A 8 -3.53 19.24 32.07
N ALA A 9 -4.54 18.92 31.26
CA ALA A 9 -5.80 18.34 31.72
C ALA A 9 -5.74 16.82 31.90
N TYR A 10 -4.84 16.11 31.20
CA TYR A 10 -4.76 14.65 31.23
C TYR A 10 -3.31 14.12 31.34
N PRO A 11 -2.52 14.52 32.36
CA PRO A 11 -1.13 14.09 32.49
C PRO A 11 -1.00 12.57 32.66
N ASP A 12 -1.88 11.94 33.46
CA ASP A 12 -1.79 10.51 33.76
C ASP A 12 -2.17 9.63 32.56
N LYS A 13 -3.13 10.06 31.73
CA LYS A 13 -3.50 9.34 30.51
C LYS A 13 -2.44 9.48 29.42
N LEU A 14 -1.75 10.63 29.37
CA LEU A 14 -0.59 10.79 28.48
C LEU A 14 0.56 9.90 28.93
N ASN A 15 0.84 9.85 30.23
CA ASN A 15 1.90 9.00 30.77
C ASN A 15 1.62 7.51 30.54
N LEU A 16 0.37 7.06 30.67
CA LEU A 16 -0.02 5.68 30.35
C LEU A 16 0.18 5.33 28.87
N VAL A 17 -0.17 6.24 27.95
CA VAL A 17 0.09 6.03 26.50
C VAL A 17 1.59 6.03 26.21
N LEU A 18 2.36 6.91 26.85
CA LEU A 18 3.82 6.97 26.71
C LEU A 18 4.53 5.78 27.39
N GLU A 19 3.94 5.18 28.43
CA GLU A 19 4.43 3.97 29.10
C GLU A 19 4.06 2.71 28.30
N GLU A 20 2.87 2.62 27.70
CA GLU A 20 2.50 1.58 26.72
C GLU A 20 3.40 1.63 25.48
N GLU A 21 3.74 2.83 25.00
CA GLU A 21 4.65 3.02 23.85
C GLU A 21 6.12 2.70 24.19
N LYS A 22 6.50 2.78 25.47
CA LYS A 22 7.82 2.37 25.97
C LYS A 22 7.91 0.87 26.31
N SER A 23 6.82 0.25 26.76
CA SER A 23 6.76 -1.17 27.11
C SER A 23 6.63 -2.09 25.88
N HIS A 24 6.04 -1.57 24.80
CA HIS A 24 6.09 -2.16 23.47
C HIS A 24 7.01 -1.31 22.59
N PRO A 25 8.36 -1.50 22.65
CA PRO A 25 9.23 -0.86 21.69
C PRO A 25 8.74 -1.29 20.31
N SER A 26 8.23 -0.32 19.54
CA SER A 26 7.95 -0.53 18.13
C SER A 26 9.26 -1.03 17.53
N GLN A 27 9.29 -2.31 17.18
CA GLN A 27 10.44 -2.90 16.49
C GLN A 27 10.77 -1.95 15.34
N PRO A 28 12.05 -1.61 15.12
CA PRO A 28 12.42 -0.77 13.99
C PRO A 28 12.01 -1.52 12.72
N GLU A 29 10.83 -1.18 12.18
CA GLU A 29 10.44 -1.58 10.83
C GLU A 29 11.60 -1.18 9.94
N GLN A 30 12.27 -2.18 9.36
CA GLN A 30 13.42 -2.00 8.49
C GLN A 30 13.18 -0.79 7.59
N SER A 31 14.00 0.24 7.79
CA SER A 31 13.93 1.54 7.14
C SER A 31 14.31 1.44 5.67
N HIS A 32 13.53 0.70 4.90
CA HIS A 32 13.43 0.96 3.48
C HIS A 32 12.88 2.38 3.40
N GLY A 33 13.75 3.34 3.03
CA GLY A 33 13.41 4.76 2.99
C GLY A 33 12.06 5.00 2.31
N ILE A 34 11.41 6.11 2.62
CA ILE A 34 10.06 6.46 2.13
C ILE A 34 9.92 6.25 0.60
N PHE A 35 11.03 6.41 -0.14
CA PHE A 35 11.14 6.26 -1.59
C PHE A 35 11.39 4.83 -2.11
N GLY A 36 11.60 3.84 -1.23
CA GLY A 36 11.91 2.46 -1.61
C GLY A 36 10.69 1.65 -2.08
N ASN A 37 9.47 2.08 -1.73
CA ASN A 37 8.25 1.42 -2.17
C ASN A 37 7.59 2.20 -3.31
N ARG A 38 7.50 1.58 -4.49
CA ARG A 38 6.87 2.15 -5.70
C ARG A 38 5.49 2.74 -5.45
N TYR A 39 4.71 2.17 -4.53
CA TYR A 39 3.38 2.68 -4.19
C TYR A 39 3.43 4.04 -3.45
N VAL A 40 4.35 4.21 -2.50
CA VAL A 40 4.54 5.48 -1.78
C VAL A 40 5.00 6.56 -2.77
N THR A 41 5.93 6.23 -3.66
CA THR A 41 6.39 7.13 -4.73
C THR A 41 5.25 7.56 -5.66
N LEU A 42 4.33 6.65 -6.00
CA LEU A 42 3.15 7.00 -6.79
C LEU A 42 2.19 7.93 -6.05
N ILE A 43 1.98 7.75 -4.73
CA ILE A 43 1.17 8.69 -3.94
C ILE A 43 1.87 10.06 -3.82
N LEU A 44 3.19 10.08 -3.62
CA LEU A 44 3.97 11.32 -3.61
C LEU A 44 3.83 12.06 -4.93
N LEU A 45 4.00 11.37 -6.05
CA LEU A 45 3.83 11.94 -7.38
C LEU A 45 2.40 12.44 -7.61
N LEU A 46 1.39 11.70 -7.13
CA LEU A 46 0.00 12.11 -7.18
C LEU A 46 -0.22 13.44 -6.45
N VAL A 47 0.29 13.58 -5.22
CA VAL A 47 0.20 14.82 -4.42
C VAL A 47 0.90 15.97 -5.12
N VAL A 48 2.12 15.75 -5.66
CA VAL A 48 2.84 16.77 -6.44
C VAL A 48 2.00 17.26 -7.62
N LEU A 49 1.40 16.36 -8.40
CA LEU A 49 0.58 16.72 -9.56
C LEU A 49 -0.70 17.47 -9.19
N ILE A 50 -1.35 17.07 -8.08
CA ILE A 50 -2.49 17.81 -7.50
C ILE A 50 -2.07 19.24 -7.15
N THR A 51 -0.97 19.38 -6.39
CA THR A 51 -0.49 20.68 -5.92
C THR A 51 -0.07 21.58 -7.07
N VAL A 52 0.68 21.05 -8.05
CA VAL A 52 1.06 21.82 -9.24
C VAL A 52 -0.18 22.29 -9.99
N THR A 53 -1.15 21.39 -10.25
CA THR A 53 -2.39 21.76 -10.94
C THR A 53 -3.16 22.86 -10.20
N HIS A 54 -3.25 22.78 -8.87
CA HIS A 54 -3.87 23.80 -8.02
C HIS A 54 -3.25 25.19 -8.26
N PHE A 55 -1.91 25.31 -8.25
CA PHE A 55 -1.25 26.59 -8.49
C PHE A 55 -1.45 27.12 -9.92
N PHE A 56 -1.53 26.23 -10.92
CA PHE A 56 -1.89 26.64 -12.28
C PHE A 56 -3.31 27.23 -12.32
N LEU A 57 -4.29 26.55 -11.72
CA LEU A 57 -5.67 27.05 -11.67
C LEU A 57 -5.80 28.36 -10.92
N ASP A 58 -5.06 28.52 -9.82
CA ASP A 58 -5.02 29.75 -9.04
C ASP A 58 -4.49 30.92 -9.87
N ASN A 59 -3.38 30.73 -10.58
CA ASN A 59 -2.80 31.76 -11.42
C ASN A 59 -3.74 32.15 -12.58
N ILE A 60 -4.31 31.15 -13.27
CA ILE A 60 -5.31 31.35 -14.32
C ILE A 60 -6.49 32.20 -13.80
N PHE A 61 -7.05 31.83 -12.65
CA PHE A 61 -8.18 32.53 -12.05
C PHE A 61 -7.85 33.96 -11.67
N TYR A 62 -6.76 34.19 -10.94
CA TYR A 62 -6.38 35.54 -10.51
C TYR A 62 -5.96 36.44 -11.68
N GLY A 63 -5.26 35.87 -12.68
CA GLY A 63 -4.92 36.59 -13.91
C GLY A 63 -6.16 37.03 -14.69
N LEU A 64 -7.15 36.14 -14.83
CA LEU A 64 -8.43 36.50 -15.46
C LEU A 64 -9.27 37.46 -14.61
N ALA A 65 -9.21 37.35 -13.29
CA ALA A 65 -9.89 38.27 -12.38
C ALA A 65 -9.35 39.70 -12.53
N GLN A 66 -8.02 39.86 -12.64
CA GLN A 66 -7.38 41.16 -12.89
C GLN A 66 -7.75 41.76 -14.24
N LEU A 67 -7.96 40.93 -15.27
CA LEU A 67 -8.45 41.41 -16.57
C LEU A 67 -9.93 41.81 -16.53
N ARG A 68 -10.74 41.17 -15.68
CA ARG A 68 -12.19 41.38 -15.58
C ARG A 68 -12.57 42.56 -14.67
N PHE A 69 -11.87 42.73 -13.55
CA PHE A 69 -12.14 43.75 -12.54
C PHE A 69 -11.00 44.77 -12.52
N LYS A 70 -11.29 45.99 -12.98
CA LYS A 70 -10.30 47.08 -13.03
C LYS A 70 -10.11 47.75 -11.67
N GLU A 71 -11.21 47.89 -10.91
CA GLU A 71 -11.21 48.50 -9.59
C GLU A 71 -10.90 47.48 -8.49
N LYS A 72 -10.10 47.86 -7.51
CA LYS A 72 -9.62 46.96 -6.45
C LYS A 72 -10.74 46.57 -5.48
N GLU A 73 -11.65 47.49 -5.20
CA GLU A 73 -12.80 47.28 -4.31
C GLU A 73 -13.76 46.22 -4.90
N GLU A 74 -14.03 46.28 -6.20
CA GLU A 74 -14.87 45.29 -6.90
C GLU A 74 -14.22 43.90 -6.87
N LEU A 75 -12.93 43.83 -7.17
CA LEU A 75 -12.17 42.58 -7.12
C LEU A 75 -12.18 41.97 -5.72
N ALA A 76 -11.95 42.78 -4.68
CA ALA A 76 -11.95 42.33 -3.29
C ALA A 76 -13.34 41.83 -2.85
N SER A 77 -14.40 42.56 -3.20
CA SER A 77 -15.79 42.14 -2.92
C SER A 77 -16.13 40.82 -3.60
N PHE A 78 -15.76 40.68 -4.88
CA PHE A 78 -15.96 39.44 -5.63
C PHE A 78 -15.19 38.27 -5.00
N ILE A 79 -13.90 38.44 -4.68
CA ILE A 79 -13.09 37.38 -4.06
C ILE A 79 -13.68 36.96 -2.72
N GLY A 80 -14.16 37.92 -1.90
CA GLY A 80 -14.81 37.62 -0.62
C GLY A 80 -16.07 36.76 -0.80
N LEU A 81 -16.98 37.18 -1.68
CA LEU A 81 -18.22 36.45 -1.94
C LEU A 81 -17.97 35.10 -2.63
N PHE A 82 -17.04 35.04 -3.57
CA PHE A 82 -16.63 33.81 -4.23
C PHE A 82 -16.03 32.82 -3.23
N THR A 83 -15.16 33.27 -2.32
CA THR A 83 -14.57 32.41 -1.28
C THR A 83 -15.63 31.89 -0.31
N ALA A 84 -16.61 32.72 0.06
CA ALA A 84 -17.74 32.29 0.87
C ALA A 84 -18.58 31.21 0.15
N LEU A 85 -18.84 31.39 -1.15
CA LEU A 85 -19.52 30.40 -1.98
C LEU A 85 -18.73 29.09 -2.07
N VAL A 86 -17.42 29.15 -2.33
CA VAL A 86 -16.53 27.98 -2.35
C VAL A 86 -16.60 27.25 -1.02
N GLY A 87 -16.51 27.97 0.11
CA GLY A 87 -16.63 27.38 1.45
C GLY A 87 -17.97 26.65 1.67
N LEU A 88 -19.09 27.27 1.25
CA LEU A 88 -20.41 26.65 1.34
C LEU A 88 -20.52 25.39 0.47
N VAL A 89 -20.08 25.44 -0.78
CA VAL A 89 -20.11 24.28 -1.69
C VAL A 89 -19.21 23.16 -1.17
N THR A 90 -18.01 23.49 -0.69
CA THR A 90 -17.09 22.52 -0.09
C THR A 90 -17.72 21.82 1.12
N LEU A 91 -18.41 22.57 1.99
CA LEU A 91 -19.12 22.00 3.14
C LEU A 91 -20.23 21.03 2.68
N LEU A 92 -21.03 21.41 1.69
CA LEU A 92 -22.07 20.54 1.13
C LEU A 92 -21.48 19.27 0.49
N CYS A 93 -20.38 19.39 -0.25
CA CYS A 93 -19.66 18.26 -0.83
C CYS A 93 -19.09 17.32 0.24
N GLN A 94 -18.56 17.85 1.35
CA GLN A 94 -18.02 17.04 2.44
C GLN A 94 -19.11 16.21 3.13
N VAL A 95 -20.30 16.78 3.37
CA VAL A 95 -21.40 16.07 4.05
C VAL A 95 -22.01 14.97 3.16
N GLY A 96 -22.23 15.26 1.87
CA GLY A 96 -22.98 14.34 0.99
C GLY A 96 -22.13 13.53 0.02
N LEU A 97 -21.22 14.19 -0.71
CA LEU A 97 -20.62 13.62 -1.93
C LEU A 97 -19.52 12.60 -1.61
N SER A 98 -18.69 12.86 -0.60
CA SER A 98 -17.55 11.99 -0.27
C SER A 98 -18.01 10.58 0.15
N SER A 99 -18.99 10.48 1.05
CA SER A 99 -19.50 9.18 1.54
C SER A 99 -20.19 8.38 0.43
N HIS A 100 -20.97 9.04 -0.43
CA HIS A 100 -21.72 8.38 -1.49
C HIS A 100 -20.82 7.89 -2.64
N LEU A 101 -19.81 8.69 -3.02
CA LEU A 101 -18.91 8.34 -4.11
C LEU A 101 -18.00 7.16 -3.73
N LEU A 102 -17.43 7.19 -2.52
CA LEU A 102 -16.52 6.14 -2.06
C LEU A 102 -17.24 4.81 -1.82
N THR A 103 -18.47 4.83 -1.29
CA THR A 103 -19.25 3.60 -1.04
C THR A 103 -19.77 2.96 -2.33
N ARG A 104 -20.14 3.76 -3.34
CA ARG A 104 -20.73 3.25 -4.59
C ARG A 104 -19.71 2.92 -5.68
N PHE A 105 -18.67 3.74 -5.84
CA PHE A 105 -17.72 3.63 -6.95
C PHE A 105 -16.28 3.31 -6.51
N GLY A 106 -16.03 3.27 -5.19
CA GLY A 106 -14.74 2.91 -4.62
C GLY A 106 -13.66 4.00 -4.74
N VAL A 107 -12.49 3.69 -4.19
CA VAL A 107 -11.35 4.62 -4.07
C VAL A 107 -10.80 5.07 -5.43
N ARG A 108 -10.81 4.18 -6.43
CA ARG A 108 -10.34 4.50 -7.78
C ARG A 108 -11.15 5.64 -8.42
N ALA A 109 -12.47 5.62 -8.27
CA ALA A 109 -13.31 6.71 -8.76
C ALA A 109 -13.04 8.01 -7.99
N GLY A 110 -12.87 7.94 -6.68
CA GLY A 110 -12.56 9.11 -5.85
C GLY A 110 -11.29 9.85 -6.29
N ILE A 111 -10.22 9.13 -6.61
CA ILE A 111 -8.94 9.73 -7.06
C ILE A 111 -9.04 10.26 -8.49
N LEU A 112 -9.87 9.64 -9.35
CA LEU A 112 -9.98 10.03 -10.77
C LEU A 112 -10.99 11.15 -11.03
N VAL A 113 -12.00 11.33 -10.18
CA VAL A 113 -13.05 12.34 -10.41
C VAL A 113 -12.49 13.75 -10.53
N LEU A 114 -11.59 14.14 -9.61
CA LEU A 114 -11.02 15.48 -9.61
C LEU A 114 -10.21 15.79 -10.90
N PRO A 115 -9.20 14.98 -11.31
CA PRO A 115 -8.47 15.26 -12.55
C PRO A 115 -9.33 15.20 -13.81
N VAL A 116 -10.35 14.33 -13.85
CA VAL A 116 -11.26 14.26 -15.01
C VAL A 116 -12.08 15.54 -15.15
N VAL A 117 -12.66 16.01 -14.04
CA VAL A 117 -13.50 17.23 -14.03
C VAL A 117 -12.65 18.46 -14.33
N ILE A 118 -11.49 18.60 -13.69
CA ILE A 118 -10.56 19.71 -13.95
C ILE A 118 -10.03 19.67 -15.38
N GLY A 119 -9.66 18.49 -15.89
CA GLY A 119 -9.20 18.32 -17.27
C GLY A 119 -10.27 18.72 -18.29
N ALA A 120 -11.54 18.39 -18.05
CA ALA A 120 -12.64 18.81 -18.91
C ALA A 120 -12.81 20.34 -18.93
N VAL A 121 -12.78 21.00 -17.77
CA VAL A 121 -12.91 22.46 -17.70
C VAL A 121 -11.69 23.16 -18.31
N LEU A 122 -10.48 22.65 -18.08
CA LEU A 122 -9.25 23.16 -18.69
C LEU A 122 -9.24 22.99 -20.21
N LEU A 123 -9.80 21.90 -20.74
CA LEU A 123 -9.95 21.71 -22.18
C LEU A 123 -10.88 22.77 -22.76
N LEU A 124 -12.04 23.02 -22.14
CA LEU A 124 -12.95 24.09 -22.56
C LEU A 124 -12.29 25.47 -22.47
N LEU A 125 -11.52 25.72 -21.42
CA LEU A 125 -10.77 26.97 -21.27
C LEU A 125 -9.67 27.09 -22.34
N ALA A 126 -8.97 26.01 -22.67
CA ALA A 126 -7.96 26.03 -23.72
C ALA A 126 -8.56 26.35 -25.09
N MET A 127 -9.80 25.91 -25.37
CA MET A 127 -10.52 26.25 -26.60
C MET A 127 -10.84 27.75 -26.73
N THR A 128 -10.91 28.50 -25.62
CA THR A 128 -11.09 29.95 -25.68
C THR A 128 -9.88 30.69 -26.23
N ASN A 129 -8.71 30.04 -26.35
CA ASN A 129 -7.53 30.64 -26.99
C ASN A 129 -7.64 30.65 -28.52
N PHE A 130 -8.41 29.73 -29.11
CA PHE A 130 -8.56 29.60 -30.56
C PHE A 130 -9.81 30.30 -31.10
N THR A 131 -10.64 30.81 -30.20
CA THR A 131 -11.87 31.54 -30.52
C THR A 131 -11.75 32.94 -29.95
N VAL A 132 -12.32 33.95 -30.62
CA VAL A 132 -12.46 35.29 -30.03
C VAL A 132 -13.60 35.23 -29.01
N GLY A 133 -13.36 34.54 -27.91
CA GLY A 133 -14.30 34.36 -26.82
C GLY A 133 -14.32 35.59 -25.91
N PRO A 134 -15.48 35.98 -25.35
CA PRO A 134 -15.52 37.05 -24.34
C PRO A 134 -14.67 36.65 -23.12
N VAL A 135 -13.88 37.60 -22.59
CA VAL A 135 -13.12 37.42 -21.33
C VAL A 135 -14.02 36.92 -20.19
N ILE A 136 -15.30 37.28 -20.22
CA ILE A 136 -16.33 36.83 -19.27
C ILE A 136 -16.50 35.29 -19.30
N LEU A 137 -16.47 34.67 -20.48
CA LEU A 137 -16.62 33.22 -20.61
C LEU A 137 -15.39 32.49 -20.06
N ALA A 138 -14.19 32.94 -20.42
CA ALA A 138 -12.94 32.39 -19.91
C ALA A 138 -12.86 32.53 -18.38
N PHE A 139 -13.24 33.69 -17.85
CA PHE A 139 -13.32 33.94 -16.42
C PHE A 139 -14.34 33.03 -15.72
N GLY A 140 -15.53 32.84 -16.29
CA GLY A 140 -16.55 31.93 -15.75
C GLY A 140 -16.07 30.47 -15.68
N LEU A 141 -15.38 30.00 -16.71
CA LEU A 141 -14.75 28.67 -16.73
C LEU A 141 -13.64 28.56 -15.69
N ALA A 142 -12.76 29.57 -15.57
CA ALA A 142 -11.71 29.59 -14.56
C ALA A 142 -12.27 29.62 -13.13
N ALA A 143 -13.32 30.40 -12.87
CA ALA A 143 -14.01 30.43 -11.59
C ALA A 143 -14.66 29.08 -11.26
N THR A 144 -15.23 28.41 -12.26
CA THR A 144 -15.79 27.06 -12.12
C THR A 144 -14.69 26.03 -11.85
N ALA A 145 -13.56 26.10 -12.56
CA ALA A 145 -12.40 25.24 -12.32
C ALA A 145 -11.88 25.40 -10.88
N LYS A 146 -11.72 26.65 -10.42
CA LYS A 146 -11.27 26.94 -9.04
C LYS A 146 -12.26 26.43 -8.00
N LEU A 147 -13.57 26.67 -8.19
CA LEU A 147 -14.59 26.16 -7.29
C LEU A 147 -14.58 24.64 -7.20
N LEU A 148 -14.52 23.95 -8.35
CA LEU A 148 -14.47 22.49 -8.40
C LEU A 148 -13.18 21.95 -7.78
N ASP A 149 -12.03 22.61 -8.02
CA ASP A 149 -10.76 22.23 -7.43
C ASP A 149 -10.83 22.24 -5.90
N TYR A 150 -11.19 23.38 -5.30
CA TYR A 150 -11.32 23.47 -3.83
C TYR A 150 -12.34 22.47 -3.28
N SER A 151 -13.56 22.44 -3.84
CA SER A 151 -14.63 21.62 -3.28
C SER A 151 -14.37 20.12 -3.41
N LEU A 152 -13.87 19.63 -4.54
CA LEU A 152 -13.60 18.21 -4.75
C LEU A 152 -12.26 17.78 -4.15
N ARG A 153 -11.25 18.66 -4.09
CA ARG A 153 -9.97 18.38 -3.44
C ARG A 153 -10.16 18.15 -1.95
N ASP A 154 -10.84 19.06 -1.25
CA ASP A 154 -11.01 19.00 0.21
C ASP A 154 -12.06 17.99 0.67
N SER A 155 -12.95 17.56 -0.21
CA SER A 155 -13.94 16.51 0.08
C SER A 155 -13.48 15.15 -0.43
N VAL A 156 -13.62 14.89 -1.73
CA VAL A 156 -13.45 13.58 -2.34
C VAL A 156 -11.98 13.15 -2.37
N ASN A 157 -11.09 14.01 -2.86
CA ASN A 157 -9.69 13.63 -3.06
C ASN A 157 -8.97 13.45 -1.70
N ARG A 158 -9.22 14.34 -0.74
CA ARG A 158 -8.68 14.21 0.62
C ARG A 158 -9.16 12.94 1.30
N SER A 159 -10.45 12.60 1.21
CA SER A 159 -10.96 11.32 1.73
C SER A 159 -10.31 10.12 1.01
N SER A 160 -10.15 10.19 -0.31
CA SER A 160 -9.51 9.13 -1.09
C SER A 160 -8.04 8.91 -0.72
N LEU A 161 -7.27 10.00 -0.54
CA LEU A 161 -5.88 9.94 -0.06
C LEU A 161 -5.80 9.37 1.36
N GLN A 162 -6.71 9.75 2.26
CA GLN A 162 -6.78 9.15 3.60
C GLN A 162 -7.01 7.64 3.54
N THR A 163 -7.84 7.17 2.61
CA THR A 163 -8.06 5.75 2.37
C THR A 163 -6.81 5.07 1.79
N LEU A 164 -6.06 5.73 0.91
CA LEU A 164 -4.76 5.24 0.41
C LEU A 164 -3.70 5.10 1.52
N TYR A 165 -3.84 5.87 2.61
CA TYR A 165 -2.96 5.78 3.77
C TYR A 165 -3.35 4.73 4.81
N GLN A 166 -4.55 4.14 4.73
CA GLN A 166 -5.01 3.12 5.69
C GLN A 166 -4.10 1.89 5.82
N PRO A 167 -3.41 1.42 4.75
CA PRO A 167 -2.44 0.35 4.82
C PRO A 167 -1.23 0.58 5.74
N PHE A 168 -0.87 1.83 6.03
CA PHE A 168 0.33 2.13 6.82
C PHE A 168 0.07 1.98 8.32
N SER A 169 1.11 1.58 9.07
CA SER A 169 1.10 1.66 10.54
C SER A 169 0.85 3.11 11.00
N ALA A 170 0.32 3.30 12.22
CA ALA A 170 -0.04 4.64 12.71
C ALA A 170 1.16 5.61 12.67
N ALA A 171 2.33 5.17 13.12
CA ALA A 171 3.57 5.95 13.08
C ALA A 171 4.00 6.30 11.64
N ARG A 172 3.99 5.33 10.73
CA ARG A 172 4.38 5.54 9.33
C ARG A 172 3.39 6.41 8.57
N ARG A 173 2.09 6.27 8.86
CA ARG A 173 1.03 7.15 8.33
C ARG A 173 1.26 8.60 8.77
N ALA A 174 1.46 8.84 10.07
CA ALA A 174 1.69 10.17 10.60
C ALA A 174 2.96 10.79 9.98
N HIS A 175 4.05 10.03 9.90
CA HIS A 175 5.30 10.49 9.28
C HIS A 175 5.14 10.79 7.78
N THR A 176 4.41 9.95 7.05
CA THR A 176 4.15 10.15 5.61
C THR A 176 3.32 11.40 5.38
N ILE A 177 2.24 11.60 6.16
CA ILE A 177 1.40 12.80 6.08
C ILE A 177 2.24 14.05 6.43
N ALA A 178 3.01 14.01 7.52
CA ALA A 178 3.86 15.13 7.91
C ALA A 178 4.92 15.46 6.84
N THR A 179 5.49 14.47 6.18
CA THR A 179 6.45 14.67 5.08
C THR A 179 5.76 15.26 3.85
N MET A 180 4.56 14.80 3.53
CA MET A 180 3.78 15.33 2.42
C MET A 180 3.41 16.78 2.65
N ASP A 181 2.77 17.09 3.77
CA ASP A 181 2.30 18.43 4.11
C ASP A 181 3.48 19.40 4.38
N GLY A 182 4.56 18.92 5.00
CA GLY A 182 5.67 19.75 5.45
C GLY A 182 6.80 19.95 4.44
N VAL A 183 6.99 19.03 3.50
CA VAL A 183 8.13 19.06 2.56
C VAL A 183 7.66 18.98 1.12
N VAL A 184 6.86 17.97 0.77
CA VAL A 184 6.53 17.66 -0.62
C VAL A 184 5.59 18.72 -1.22
N GLU A 185 4.53 19.11 -0.51
CA GLU A 185 3.61 20.13 -0.97
C GLU A 185 4.28 21.51 -1.12
N PRO A 186 5.05 22.02 -0.14
CA PRO A 186 5.80 23.27 -0.30
C PRO A 186 6.82 23.24 -1.45
N LEU A 187 7.54 22.13 -1.63
CA LEU A 187 8.46 21.99 -2.77
C LEU A 187 7.72 21.96 -4.10
N ALA A 188 6.61 21.23 -4.19
CA ALA A 188 5.77 21.20 -5.38
C ALA A 188 5.18 22.59 -5.69
N ALA A 189 4.76 23.33 -4.66
CA ALA A 189 4.31 24.72 -4.76
C ALA A 189 5.42 25.63 -5.30
N GLY A 190 6.64 25.51 -4.75
CA GLY A 190 7.80 26.27 -5.22
C GLY A 190 8.15 25.95 -6.67
N LEU A 191 8.16 24.67 -7.05
CA LEU A 191 8.38 24.24 -8.43
C LEU A 191 7.28 24.74 -9.38
N ALA A 192 6.01 24.70 -8.96
CA ALA A 192 4.91 25.25 -9.72
C ALA A 192 5.06 26.76 -9.92
N GLY A 193 5.40 27.50 -8.85
CA GLY A 193 5.67 28.93 -8.90
C GLY A 193 6.83 29.30 -9.83
N LEU A 194 7.95 28.58 -9.75
CA LEU A 194 9.09 28.77 -10.67
C LEU A 194 8.71 28.47 -12.12
N THR A 195 7.93 27.41 -12.35
CA THR A 195 7.46 27.05 -13.69
C THR A 195 6.53 28.14 -14.23
N LEU A 196 5.58 28.62 -13.42
CA LEU A 196 4.67 29.70 -13.79
C LEU A 196 5.42 31.01 -14.07
N LEU A 197 6.40 31.36 -13.25
CA LEU A 197 7.23 32.56 -13.45
C LEU A 197 8.07 32.45 -14.73
N MET A 198 8.61 31.27 -15.03
CA MET A 198 9.30 31.02 -16.30
C MET A 198 8.34 31.17 -17.49
N LEU A 199 7.14 30.59 -17.40
CA LEU A 199 6.12 30.67 -18.46
C LEU A 199 5.61 32.09 -18.70
N ASP A 200 5.43 32.87 -17.64
CA ASP A 200 5.00 34.26 -17.71
C ASP A 200 6.12 35.17 -18.23
N ASN A 201 7.32 35.17 -17.62
CA ASN A 201 8.38 36.11 -17.97
C ASN A 201 9.12 35.79 -19.26
N TYR A 202 9.33 34.51 -19.58
CA TYR A 202 10.12 34.12 -20.75
C TYR A 202 9.25 33.94 -22.00
N PHE A 203 8.06 33.36 -21.85
CA PHE A 203 7.15 33.10 -22.97
C PHE A 203 6.00 34.10 -23.08
N GLY A 204 5.75 34.95 -22.07
CA GLY A 204 4.71 35.97 -22.11
C GLY A 204 3.30 35.40 -22.19
N LEU A 205 3.06 34.21 -21.62
CA LEU A 205 1.79 33.51 -21.77
C LEU A 205 0.66 34.25 -21.06
N ALA A 206 -0.41 34.56 -21.79
CA ALA A 206 -1.63 35.10 -21.20
C ALA A 206 -2.29 34.09 -20.25
N PRO A 207 -3.12 34.53 -19.28
CA PRO A 207 -3.76 33.63 -18.31
C PRO A 207 -4.55 32.47 -18.95
N THR A 208 -5.22 32.69 -20.09
CA THR A 208 -5.94 31.61 -20.80
C THR A 208 -4.99 30.60 -21.46
N GLN A 209 -3.79 31.02 -21.85
CA GLN A 209 -2.80 30.16 -22.50
C GLN A 209 -2.13 29.21 -21.50
N LEU A 210 -2.08 29.57 -20.21
CA LEU A 210 -1.64 28.69 -19.13
C LEU A 210 -2.52 27.43 -18.97
N ALA A 211 -3.72 27.41 -19.55
CA ALA A 211 -4.57 26.21 -19.59
C ALA A 211 -3.91 25.05 -20.36
N LEU A 212 -3.09 25.33 -21.38
CA LEU A 212 -2.40 24.32 -22.19
C LEU A 212 -1.34 23.54 -21.38
N PRO A 213 -0.34 24.19 -20.75
CA PRO A 213 0.61 23.49 -19.89
C PRO A 213 -0.09 22.83 -18.68
N ALA A 214 -1.14 23.46 -18.12
CA ALA A 214 -1.93 22.84 -17.06
C ALA A 214 -2.58 21.52 -17.53
N LEU A 215 -3.09 21.46 -18.76
CA LEU A 215 -3.65 20.24 -19.35
C LEU A 215 -2.60 19.11 -19.44
N VAL A 216 -1.35 19.44 -19.78
CA VAL A 216 -0.25 18.46 -19.81
C VAL A 216 0.00 17.87 -18.42
N VAL A 217 0.00 18.71 -17.38
CA VAL A 217 0.11 18.26 -15.98
C VAL A 217 -1.07 17.35 -15.60
N VAL A 218 -2.30 17.72 -15.99
CA VAL A 218 -3.50 16.91 -15.73
C VAL A 218 -3.48 15.57 -16.47
N ILE A 219 -2.94 15.48 -17.69
CA ILE A 219 -2.76 14.21 -18.40
C ILE A 219 -1.82 13.29 -17.62
N GLY A 220 -0.69 13.83 -17.14
CA GLY A 220 0.22 13.09 -16.25
C GLY A 220 -0.47 12.65 -14.96
N TRP A 221 -1.29 13.51 -14.38
CA TRP A 221 -2.10 13.21 -13.20
C TRP A 221 -3.09 12.06 -13.45
N LEU A 222 -3.84 12.09 -14.55
CA LEU A 222 -4.78 11.02 -14.93
C LEU A 222 -4.08 9.67 -15.06
N TRP A 223 -2.87 9.67 -15.63
CA TRP A 223 -2.07 8.45 -15.78
C TRP A 223 -1.65 7.88 -14.42
N VAL A 224 -1.09 8.72 -13.54
CA VAL A 224 -0.67 8.33 -12.19
C VAL A 224 -1.86 7.89 -11.33
N ALA A 225 -2.96 8.66 -11.34
CA ALA A 225 -4.20 8.34 -10.63
C ALA A 225 -4.78 6.99 -11.08
N SER A 226 -4.72 6.69 -12.37
CA SER A 226 -5.17 5.41 -12.92
C SER A 226 -4.29 4.23 -12.47
N ASP A 227 -2.97 4.41 -12.43
CA ASP A 227 -2.03 3.37 -11.96
C ASP A 227 -2.21 3.11 -10.46
N VAL A 228 -2.33 4.16 -9.64
CA VAL A 228 -2.63 4.05 -8.19
C VAL A 228 -3.95 3.32 -7.95
N GLY A 229 -5.01 3.73 -8.66
CA GLY A 229 -6.33 3.12 -8.51
C GLY A 229 -6.39 1.64 -8.89
N LYS A 230 -5.55 1.19 -9.84
CA LYS A 230 -5.43 -0.24 -10.21
C LYS A 230 -4.68 -1.06 -9.16
N ARG A 231 -3.67 -0.48 -8.52
CA ARG A 231 -2.81 -1.16 -7.53
C ARG A 231 -3.41 -1.20 -6.13
N TYR A 232 -4.33 -0.28 -5.82
CA TYR A 232 -4.93 -0.14 -4.50
C TYR A 232 -5.56 -1.44 -3.94
N PRO A 233 -6.37 -2.22 -4.67
CA PRO A 233 -6.97 -3.45 -4.12
C PRO A 233 -5.93 -4.47 -3.67
N ALA A 234 -4.87 -4.68 -4.46
CA ALA A 234 -3.79 -5.60 -4.13
C ALA A 234 -3.02 -5.15 -2.87
N MET A 235 -2.80 -3.85 -2.72
CA MET A 235 -2.14 -3.28 -1.53
C MET A 235 -3.02 -3.29 -0.30
N LEU A 236 -4.33 -3.04 -0.45
CA LEU A 236 -5.27 -3.17 0.65
C LEU A 236 -5.33 -4.62 1.15
N VAL A 237 -5.37 -5.60 0.24
CA VAL A 237 -5.32 -7.02 0.60
C VAL A 237 -4.00 -7.37 1.28
N ALA A 238 -2.85 -6.92 0.75
CA ALA A 238 -1.55 -7.14 1.37
C ALA A 238 -1.46 -6.53 2.77
N ALA A 239 -1.94 -5.30 2.96
CA ALA A 239 -1.89 -4.62 4.25
C ALA A 239 -2.94 -5.10 5.25
N LEU A 240 -4.12 -5.53 4.80
CA LEU A 240 -5.07 -6.23 5.67
C LEU A 240 -4.54 -7.59 6.10
N ARG A 241 -3.79 -8.28 5.23
CA ARG A 241 -3.03 -9.48 5.60
C ARG A 241 -1.99 -9.11 6.65
N THR A 242 -1.09 -8.16 6.39
CA THR A 242 -0.07 -7.72 7.35
C THR A 242 -0.66 -7.17 8.67
N ARG A 243 -1.80 -6.46 8.66
CA ARG A 243 -2.46 -5.92 9.86
C ARG A 243 -3.19 -6.98 10.66
N ARG A 244 -3.86 -7.94 10.01
CA ARG A 244 -4.36 -9.14 10.70
C ARG A 244 -3.23 -9.92 11.35
N LEU A 245 -2.01 -9.80 10.82
CA LEU A 245 -0.82 -10.49 11.33
C LEU A 245 -0.05 -9.67 12.36
N GLY A 246 -0.12 -8.34 12.31
CA GLY A 246 0.46 -7.45 13.31
C GLY A 246 -0.43 -7.25 14.54
N GLN A 247 -1.75 -7.44 14.42
CA GLN A 247 -2.65 -7.61 15.58
C GLN A 247 -2.65 -9.04 16.11
N ALA A 248 -2.14 -9.99 15.32
CA ALA A 248 -1.78 -11.30 15.83
C ALA A 248 -0.41 -11.13 16.50
N ASP A 249 -0.42 -10.48 17.67
CA ASP A 249 0.61 -10.69 18.68
C ASP A 249 0.44 -12.14 19.15
N LEU A 250 0.86 -13.06 18.29
CA LEU A 250 0.75 -14.49 18.50
C LEU A 250 1.78 -14.81 19.57
N SER A 251 1.38 -14.73 20.83
CA SER A 251 1.78 -15.77 21.76
C SER A 251 1.35 -17.09 21.12
N LEU A 252 2.27 -17.73 20.39
CA LEU A 252 2.12 -19.00 19.66
C LEU A 252 1.93 -20.19 20.62
N SER A 253 1.25 -19.97 21.74
CA SER A 253 0.80 -20.97 22.71
C SER A 253 -0.73 -21.02 22.84
N GLU A 254 -1.47 -20.13 22.16
CA GLU A 254 -2.94 -20.18 22.17
C GLU A 254 -3.51 -21.16 21.10
N PRO A 255 -4.43 -22.07 21.48
CA PRO A 255 -5.07 -23.04 20.57
C PRO A 255 -5.80 -22.43 19.36
N SER A 256 -6.27 -21.17 19.49
CA SER A 256 -7.00 -20.42 18.45
C SER A 256 -6.12 -20.09 17.24
N SER A 257 -4.84 -19.83 17.48
CA SER A 257 -3.84 -19.48 16.49
C SER A 257 -3.42 -20.69 15.65
N LEU A 258 -3.27 -21.85 16.31
CA LEU A 258 -3.06 -23.13 15.63
C LEU A 258 -4.24 -23.52 14.75
N ALA A 259 -5.48 -23.25 15.18
CA ALA A 259 -6.67 -23.50 14.36
C ALA A 259 -6.70 -22.63 13.10
N ALA A 260 -6.34 -21.35 13.19
CA ALA A 260 -6.28 -20.44 12.04
C ALA A 260 -5.19 -20.85 11.02
N VAL A 261 -4.02 -21.25 11.52
CA VAL A 261 -2.93 -21.78 10.68
C VAL A 261 -3.33 -23.11 10.04
N THR A 262 -3.95 -24.01 10.81
CA THR A 262 -4.48 -25.28 10.30
C THR A 262 -5.47 -25.03 9.16
N GLN A 263 -6.39 -24.09 9.32
CA GLN A 263 -7.36 -23.73 8.29
C GLN A 263 -6.70 -23.16 7.03
N ALA A 264 -5.67 -22.32 7.19
CA ALA A 264 -4.93 -21.75 6.07
C ALA A 264 -4.11 -22.78 5.28
N ILE A 265 -3.65 -23.85 5.93
CA ILE A 265 -2.94 -24.96 5.27
C ILE A 265 -3.88 -25.80 4.41
N HIS A 266 -5.18 -25.82 4.69
CA HIS A 266 -6.16 -26.52 3.85
C HIS A 266 -6.63 -25.70 2.64
N ASP A 267 -6.18 -24.44 2.50
CA ASP A 267 -6.53 -23.62 1.34
C ASP A 267 -5.81 -24.16 0.08
N PRO A 268 -6.51 -24.39 -1.04
CA PRO A 268 -5.90 -24.94 -2.25
C PRO A 268 -4.85 -24.02 -2.90
N ASN A 269 -4.79 -22.74 -2.51
CA ASN A 269 -3.80 -21.81 -3.01
C ASN A 269 -2.45 -21.96 -2.26
N PRO A 270 -1.37 -22.42 -2.91
CA PRO A 270 -0.08 -22.68 -2.26
C PRO A 270 0.52 -21.43 -1.60
N ALA A 271 0.26 -20.23 -2.14
CA ALA A 271 0.77 -18.99 -1.57
C ALA A 271 0.19 -18.69 -0.17
N VAL A 272 -1.03 -19.17 0.11
CA VAL A 272 -1.69 -18.99 1.42
C VAL A 272 -1.08 -19.96 2.44
N ALA A 273 -0.91 -21.22 2.06
CA ALA A 273 -0.32 -22.26 2.91
C ALA A 273 1.15 -21.99 3.23
N LEU A 274 1.98 -21.64 2.24
CA LEU A 274 3.40 -21.30 2.44
C LEU A 274 3.58 -20.07 3.33
N TYR A 275 2.71 -19.09 3.17
CA TYR A 275 2.73 -17.89 4.00
C TYR A 275 2.33 -18.19 5.45
N ALA A 276 1.27 -18.98 5.66
CA ALA A 276 0.88 -19.46 6.98
C ALA A 276 2.01 -20.24 7.66
N LEU A 277 2.75 -21.05 6.90
CA LEU A 277 3.90 -21.80 7.39
C LEU A 277 5.09 -20.88 7.74
N ASN A 278 5.35 -19.84 6.95
CA ASN A 278 6.43 -18.86 7.23
C ASN A 278 6.11 -17.94 8.43
N LEU A 279 4.83 -17.79 8.76
CA LEU A 279 4.40 -17.07 9.97
C LEU A 279 4.69 -17.87 11.25
N LEU A 280 4.84 -19.19 11.16
CA LEU A 280 5.36 -20.01 12.24
C LEU A 280 6.88 -19.89 12.30
N GLN A 281 7.39 -18.72 12.69
CA GLN A 281 8.84 -18.47 12.76
C GLN A 281 9.58 -19.39 13.75
N THR A 282 8.85 -19.99 14.69
CA THR A 282 9.30 -21.07 15.59
C THR A 282 8.11 -21.95 15.93
N ALA A 283 7.70 -22.84 15.02
CA ALA A 283 6.78 -23.90 15.42
C ALA A 283 7.52 -24.85 16.37
N ASP A 284 6.98 -25.03 17.58
CA ASP A 284 7.49 -26.07 18.47
C ASP A 284 7.16 -27.46 17.91
N ARG A 285 7.81 -28.49 18.46
CA ARG A 285 7.56 -29.90 18.07
C ARG A 285 6.08 -30.27 18.14
N ALA A 286 5.33 -29.69 19.09
CA ALA A 286 3.93 -30.02 19.30
C ALA A 286 3.06 -29.51 18.14
N ALA A 287 3.26 -28.27 17.71
CA ALA A 287 2.59 -27.66 16.57
C ALA A 287 2.89 -28.43 15.27
N MET A 288 4.16 -28.78 15.02
CA MET A 288 4.54 -29.52 13.81
C MET A 288 3.99 -30.95 13.79
N THR A 289 3.86 -31.59 14.96
CA THR A 289 3.20 -32.90 15.06
C THR A 289 1.72 -32.82 14.65
N GLN A 290 1.03 -31.73 14.97
CA GLN A 290 -0.38 -31.53 14.60
C GLN A 290 -0.56 -31.12 13.14
N LEU A 291 0.32 -30.26 12.60
CA LEU A 291 0.17 -29.68 11.26
C LEU A 291 0.76 -30.57 10.14
N GLY A 292 1.72 -31.43 10.46
CA GLY A 292 2.40 -32.32 9.51
C GLY A 292 1.48 -33.12 8.59
N PRO A 293 0.44 -33.81 9.10
CA PRO A 293 -0.48 -34.57 8.26
C PRO A 293 -1.15 -33.71 7.16
N ALA A 294 -1.58 -32.49 7.50
CA ALA A 294 -2.25 -31.60 6.56
C ALA A 294 -1.28 -31.02 5.52
N LEU A 295 -0.06 -30.66 5.94
CA LEU A 295 0.99 -30.16 5.04
C LEU A 295 1.40 -31.20 4.01
N PHE A 296 1.53 -32.46 4.41
CA PHE A 296 1.95 -33.56 3.54
C PHE A 296 0.85 -34.06 2.60
N ALA A 297 -0.42 -33.85 2.95
CA ALA A 297 -1.55 -34.17 2.09
C ALA A 297 -1.90 -33.05 1.08
N HIS A 298 -1.21 -31.90 1.13
CA HIS A 298 -1.54 -30.74 0.32
C HIS A 298 -1.33 -30.99 -1.19
N PRO A 299 -2.20 -30.50 -2.09
CA PRO A 299 -2.11 -30.77 -3.54
C PRO A 299 -0.83 -30.22 -4.20
N ALA A 300 -0.34 -29.06 -3.75
CA ALA A 300 0.86 -28.43 -4.29
C ALA A 300 2.15 -29.02 -3.68
N SER A 301 3.13 -29.41 -4.51
CA SER A 301 4.40 -29.99 -4.07
C SER A 301 5.30 -29.01 -3.31
N GLU A 302 5.25 -27.72 -3.66
CA GLU A 302 5.96 -26.65 -2.95
C GLU A 302 5.60 -26.59 -1.45
N VAL A 303 4.31 -26.81 -1.12
CA VAL A 303 3.82 -26.81 0.27
C VAL A 303 4.31 -28.05 1.01
N ARG A 304 4.31 -29.22 0.35
CA ARG A 304 4.83 -30.47 0.93
C ARG A 304 6.33 -30.34 1.23
N LEU A 305 7.11 -29.79 0.29
CA LEU A 305 8.54 -29.51 0.48
C LEU A 305 8.80 -28.57 1.66
N ALA A 306 8.05 -27.47 1.75
CA ALA A 306 8.21 -26.52 2.84
C ALA A 306 7.83 -27.13 4.20
N GLY A 307 6.79 -27.98 4.23
CA GLY A 307 6.41 -28.74 5.42
C GLY A 307 7.51 -29.69 5.89
N ILE A 308 8.15 -30.42 4.97
CA ILE A 308 9.28 -31.32 5.28
C ILE A 308 10.44 -30.52 5.89
N ALA A 309 10.80 -29.39 5.27
CA ALA A 309 11.87 -28.52 5.75
C ALA A 309 11.61 -27.99 7.18
N GLN A 310 10.36 -27.64 7.49
CA GLN A 310 10.01 -27.16 8.83
C GLN A 310 10.02 -28.27 9.89
N ILE A 311 9.62 -29.49 9.53
CA ILE A 311 9.69 -30.65 10.44
C ILE A 311 11.14 -31.05 10.74
N GLU A 312 12.01 -30.96 9.73
CA GLU A 312 13.46 -31.11 9.87
C GLU A 312 14.04 -30.03 10.80
N ALA A 313 13.72 -28.75 10.55
CA ALA A 313 14.18 -27.63 11.35
C ALA A 313 13.70 -27.65 12.81
N SER A 314 12.46 -28.09 13.06
CA SER A 314 11.92 -28.25 14.41
C SER A 314 12.36 -29.55 15.10
N ALA A 315 13.16 -30.38 14.42
CA ALA A 315 13.60 -31.70 14.85
C ALA A 315 12.45 -32.62 15.32
N THR A 316 11.28 -32.60 14.67
CA THR A 316 10.08 -33.33 15.14
C THR A 316 10.16 -34.81 14.78
N ASN A 317 10.53 -35.66 15.74
CA ASN A 317 10.81 -37.09 15.54
C ASN A 317 9.77 -38.02 16.18
N THR A 318 8.47 -37.83 15.89
CA THR A 318 7.40 -38.69 16.43
C THR A 318 7.14 -39.93 15.57
N PRO A 319 6.64 -41.06 16.12
CA PRO A 319 6.32 -42.25 15.32
C PRO A 319 5.33 -41.98 14.18
N GLN A 320 4.41 -41.03 14.37
CA GLN A 320 3.48 -40.60 13.32
C GLN A 320 4.21 -39.91 12.16
N MET A 321 5.21 -39.08 12.47
CA MET A 321 5.97 -38.36 11.45
C MET A 321 6.84 -39.29 10.61
N HIS A 322 7.39 -40.32 11.24
CA HIS A 322 8.11 -41.41 10.56
C HIS A 322 7.25 -42.05 9.47
N VAL A 323 6.05 -42.52 9.84
CA VAL A 323 5.12 -43.19 8.91
C VAL A 323 4.74 -42.27 7.75
N LEU A 324 4.48 -40.99 8.03
CA LEU A 324 4.11 -40.03 6.99
C LEU A 324 5.25 -39.75 6.01
N LEU A 325 6.46 -39.51 6.52
CA LEU A 325 7.63 -39.28 5.68
C LEU A 325 7.98 -40.53 4.85
N ALA A 326 7.90 -41.73 5.43
CA ALA A 326 8.09 -42.99 4.72
C ALA A 326 7.07 -43.16 3.59
N GLY A 327 5.80 -42.83 3.84
CA GLY A 327 4.75 -42.82 2.82
C GLY A 327 5.05 -41.86 1.66
N LEU A 328 5.59 -40.67 1.95
CA LEU A 328 5.99 -39.71 0.91
C LEU A 328 7.16 -40.24 0.05
N VAL A 329 8.15 -40.91 0.65
CA VAL A 329 9.28 -41.49 -0.10
C VAL A 329 8.81 -42.54 -1.11
N GLU A 330 7.81 -43.35 -0.76
CA GLU A 330 7.32 -44.43 -1.61
C GLU A 330 6.28 -43.97 -2.64
N GLY A 331 5.41 -43.01 -2.28
CA GLY A 331 4.17 -42.74 -3.01
C GLY A 331 3.98 -41.33 -3.58
N ASP A 332 4.84 -40.34 -3.29
CA ASP A 332 4.63 -38.99 -3.82
C ASP A 332 4.89 -38.91 -5.33
N ALA A 333 4.07 -38.13 -6.04
CA ALA A 333 4.20 -37.94 -7.48
C ALA A 333 5.43 -37.08 -7.85
N ASP A 334 5.89 -36.23 -6.94
CA ASP A 334 7.01 -35.31 -7.16
C ASP A 334 8.31 -35.91 -6.60
N LEU A 335 9.31 -36.09 -7.47
CA LEU A 335 10.60 -36.70 -7.11
C LEU A 335 11.41 -35.85 -6.11
N ASP A 336 11.21 -34.53 -6.10
CA ASP A 336 11.90 -33.65 -5.16
C ASP A 336 11.31 -33.77 -3.76
N VAL A 337 9.99 -33.97 -3.64
CA VAL A 337 9.33 -34.27 -2.36
C VAL A 337 9.83 -35.60 -1.81
N ARG A 338 9.93 -36.63 -2.64
CA ARG A 338 10.47 -37.94 -2.22
C ARG A 338 11.91 -37.84 -1.72
N GLY A 339 12.75 -37.10 -2.43
CA GLY A 339 14.15 -36.89 -2.03
C GLY A 339 14.28 -36.09 -0.73
N ALA A 340 13.47 -35.05 -0.55
CA ALA A 340 13.43 -34.28 0.69
C ALA A 340 12.91 -35.12 1.87
N ALA A 341 11.87 -35.93 1.66
CA ALA A 341 11.33 -36.82 2.70
C ALA A 341 12.34 -37.90 3.12
N LEU A 342 13.11 -38.44 2.16
CA LEU A 342 14.18 -39.40 2.43
C LEU A 342 15.28 -38.77 3.29
N ARG A 343 15.68 -37.53 2.98
CA ARG A 343 16.65 -36.78 3.80
C ARG A 343 16.11 -36.56 5.21
N ALA A 344 14.86 -36.10 5.33
CA ALA A 344 14.25 -35.84 6.62
C ALA A 344 14.14 -37.12 7.48
N LEU A 345 13.85 -38.28 6.88
CA LEU A 345 13.90 -39.56 7.59
C LEU A 345 15.30 -39.87 8.11
N ALA A 346 16.33 -39.75 7.27
CA ALA A 346 17.71 -40.03 7.65
C ALA A 346 18.22 -39.09 8.77
N VAL A 347 17.76 -37.84 8.77
CA VAL A 347 18.12 -36.82 9.78
C VAL A 347 17.38 -37.04 11.10
N LEU A 348 16.08 -37.32 11.05
CA LEU A 348 15.23 -37.42 12.25
C LEU A 348 15.24 -38.81 12.90
N TYR A 349 15.54 -39.86 12.12
CA TYR A 349 15.55 -41.26 12.54
C TYR A 349 16.83 -41.94 12.04
N PRO A 350 17.95 -41.81 12.77
CA PRO A 350 19.24 -42.33 12.34
C PRO A 350 19.27 -43.84 12.09
N GLU A 351 18.40 -44.61 12.75
CA GLU A 351 18.25 -46.07 12.60
C GLU A 351 17.83 -46.46 11.17
N ASP A 352 16.98 -45.66 10.53
CA ASP A 352 16.48 -45.93 9.17
C ASP A 352 17.49 -45.56 8.09
N ALA A 353 18.46 -44.70 8.41
CA ALA A 353 19.44 -44.22 7.45
C ALA A 353 20.31 -45.37 6.90
N GLU A 354 20.61 -46.38 7.73
CA GLU A 354 21.40 -47.55 7.33
C GLU A 354 20.65 -48.49 6.38
N GLU A 355 19.33 -48.57 6.51
CA GLU A 355 18.48 -49.39 5.64
C GLU A 355 18.10 -48.67 4.33
N LEU A 356 17.82 -47.37 4.40
CA LEU A 356 17.29 -46.59 3.28
C LEU A 356 18.39 -46.09 2.32
N ALA A 357 19.59 -45.75 2.82
CA ALA A 357 20.65 -45.20 1.98
C ALA A 357 21.08 -46.15 0.84
N PRO A 358 21.32 -47.46 1.06
CA PRO A 358 21.70 -48.38 -0.02
C PRO A 358 20.60 -48.58 -1.07
N LYS A 359 19.33 -48.48 -0.66
CA LYS A 359 18.15 -48.70 -1.51
C LYS A 359 17.98 -47.59 -2.56
N TYR A 360 18.35 -46.36 -2.23
CA TYR A 360 18.12 -45.18 -3.08
C TYR A 360 19.40 -44.53 -3.64
N LEU A 361 20.59 -45.01 -3.25
CA LEU A 361 21.88 -44.52 -3.75
C LEU A 361 22.04 -44.64 -5.28
N HIS A 362 21.37 -45.63 -5.88
CA HIS A 362 21.44 -45.92 -7.32
C HIS A 362 20.20 -45.45 -8.09
N SER A 363 19.34 -44.63 -7.49
CA SER A 363 18.16 -44.10 -8.19
C SER A 363 18.56 -43.23 -9.39
N GLY A 364 17.81 -43.33 -10.49
CA GLY A 364 17.99 -42.45 -11.65
C GLY A 364 17.72 -40.96 -11.35
N ALA A 365 16.87 -40.67 -10.35
CA ALA A 365 16.52 -39.32 -9.94
C ALA A 365 17.63 -38.70 -9.08
N TRP A 366 18.07 -37.49 -9.45
CA TRP A 366 19.11 -36.73 -8.73
C TRP A 366 18.70 -36.37 -7.30
N SER A 367 17.45 -35.94 -7.09
CA SER A 367 16.92 -35.53 -5.79
C SER A 367 16.89 -36.69 -4.78
N MET A 368 16.55 -37.89 -5.22
CA MET A 368 16.58 -39.11 -4.40
C MET A 368 18.00 -39.53 -4.02
N ARG A 369 18.95 -39.41 -4.96
CA ARG A 369 20.38 -39.66 -4.66
C ARG A 369 20.88 -38.65 -3.64
N ARG A 370 20.62 -37.36 -3.86
CA ARG A 370 20.99 -36.29 -2.94
C ARG A 370 20.40 -36.53 -1.54
N GLY A 371 19.13 -36.88 -1.44
CA GLY A 371 18.49 -37.19 -0.16
C GLY A 371 19.11 -38.38 0.58
N ALA A 372 19.68 -39.36 -0.15
CA ALA A 372 20.44 -40.47 0.43
C ALA A 372 21.90 -40.09 0.80
N PHE A 373 22.45 -39.03 0.21
CA PHE A 373 23.83 -38.56 0.41
C PHE A 373 23.98 -37.47 1.48
N ASP A 374 22.94 -36.66 1.71
CA ASP A 374 22.98 -35.45 2.58
C ASP A 374 23.04 -35.84 4.06
N ARG A 375 24.19 -36.38 4.47
CA ARG A 375 24.64 -36.66 5.83
C ARG A 375 25.95 -35.89 6.02
N ASP A 376 25.93 -34.56 5.91
CA ASP A 376 27.08 -33.67 6.19
C ASP A 376 27.56 -33.72 7.66
N ALA A 377 27.32 -34.84 8.37
CA ALA A 377 27.80 -35.13 9.71
C ALA A 377 28.18 -36.62 9.89
N LEU A 378 28.61 -37.35 8.85
CA LEU A 378 29.48 -38.52 9.07
C LEU A 378 30.89 -38.28 8.56
N GLU A 379 31.78 -37.99 9.50
CA GLU A 379 33.14 -38.48 9.48
C GLU A 379 33.12 -39.98 9.15
N TRP A 380 33.77 -40.33 8.05
CA TRP A 380 34.27 -41.68 7.84
C TRP A 380 35.78 -41.60 7.60
N PRO A 381 36.52 -42.63 8.05
CA PRO A 381 37.80 -42.52 8.75
C PRO A 381 38.96 -41.89 7.99
#